data_AF-A0A7V1AN69-F1
#
_entry.id   AF-A0A7V1AN69-F1
#
_cell.length_a   1.000
_cell.length_b   1.000
_cell.length_c   1.000
_cell.angle_alpha   90.00
_cell.angle_beta   90.00
_cell.angle_gamma   90.00
#
_symmetry.space_group_name_H-M   'P 1'
#
loop_
_entity.id
_entity.type
_entity.pdbx_description
1 polymer ?
#
loop_
_entity_poly.entity_id
_entity_poly.type
_entity_poly.pdbx_seq_one_letter_code
_entity_poly.pdbx_strand_id
1 'polypeptide(L)'
;MQRIFEKIRESAGLEISQYAFDKILRAMATDSYGWRIVDISDQPFNLVAETLKQMENTGYLKFVGSRIDLTRNGKNLLRQRGIYPKADFRCTHCKGTGYDVSTYEEMIAKFNETLEKLPRPESIQNRWIMTPESIFRRAMLMVQKGNSAGKEIVILKDADLLSLALALTRLTDKITVLEDNREMADYLFNLSHTRSSDRSSRI
;
A
#
# COMPACT_ATOMS: atom_id res chain seq x y z
N MET A 1 8.97 31.42 -2.92
CA MET A 1 9.07 29.96 -3.11
C MET A 1 10.34 29.37 -2.50
N GLN A 2 11.52 29.91 -2.79
CA GLN A 2 12.79 29.39 -2.26
C GLN A 2 12.82 29.28 -0.72
N ARG A 3 12.37 30.32 -0.01
CA ARG A 3 12.20 30.31 1.46
C ARG A 3 11.21 29.26 1.98
N ILE A 4 10.20 28.88 1.18
CA ILE A 4 9.27 27.80 1.55
C ILE A 4 9.98 26.45 1.44
N PHE A 5 10.78 26.26 0.37
CA PHE A 5 11.52 25.02 0.16
C PHE A 5 12.59 24.80 1.23
N GLU A 6 13.29 25.86 1.65
CA GLU A 6 14.26 25.80 2.74
C GLU A 6 13.60 25.33 4.05
N LYS A 7 12.47 25.93 4.43
CA LYS A 7 11.73 25.52 5.64
C LYS A 7 11.22 24.07 5.56
N ILE A 8 10.73 23.66 4.39
CA ILE A 8 10.29 22.28 4.17
C ILE A 8 11.47 21.33 4.33
N ARG A 9 12.62 21.65 3.73
CA ARG A 9 13.83 20.84 3.85
C ARG A 9 14.27 20.66 5.30
N GLU A 10 14.35 21.76 6.04
CA GLU A 10 14.74 21.77 7.45
C GLU A 10 13.79 20.94 8.31
N SER A 11 12.47 21.07 8.12
CA SER A 11 11.47 20.45 8.98
C SER A 11 11.15 19.00 8.60
N ALA A 12 11.13 18.68 7.29
CA ALA A 12 10.88 17.33 6.81
C ALA A 12 12.13 16.43 6.89
N GLY A 13 13.33 17.02 6.96
CA GLY A 13 14.60 16.27 6.86
C GLY A 13 14.82 15.64 5.49
N LEU A 14 14.16 16.16 4.45
CA LEU A 14 14.21 15.65 3.08
C LEU A 14 14.36 16.80 2.08
N GLU A 15 15.09 16.55 1.00
CA GLU A 15 15.15 17.47 -0.13
C GLU A 15 13.79 17.58 -0.82
N ILE A 16 13.43 18.80 -1.22
CA ILE A 16 12.25 19.06 -2.05
C ILE A 16 12.66 19.66 -3.39
N SER A 17 12.34 18.95 -4.47
CA SER A 17 12.49 19.47 -5.83
C SER A 17 11.25 20.25 -6.26
N GLN A 18 11.40 21.08 -7.28
CA GLN A 18 10.26 21.77 -7.89
C GLN A 18 9.22 20.77 -8.43
N TYR A 19 9.67 19.64 -8.98
CA TYR A 19 8.81 18.57 -9.47
C TYR A 19 7.99 17.91 -8.34
N ALA A 20 8.63 17.58 -7.21
CA ALA A 20 7.96 17.04 -6.04
C ALA A 20 6.88 18.00 -5.51
N PHE A 21 7.22 19.28 -5.40
CA PHE A 21 6.27 20.31 -5.00
C PHE A 21 5.08 20.41 -5.96
N ASP A 22 5.32 20.37 -7.27
CA ASP A 22 4.24 20.42 -8.27
C ASP A 22 3.34 19.16 -8.22
N LYS A 23 3.87 17.97 -7.87
CA LYS A 23 3.04 16.78 -7.60
C LYS A 23 2.12 16.99 -6.40
N ILE A 24 2.60 17.63 -5.32
CA ILE A 24 1.78 17.94 -4.13
C ILE A 24 0.72 18.97 -4.46
N LEU A 25 1.08 20.05 -5.18
CA LEU A 25 0.12 21.04 -5.70
C LEU A 25 -0.97 20.37 -6.56
N ARG A 26 -0.58 19.46 -7.44
CA ARG A 26 -1.51 18.70 -8.27
C ARG A 26 -2.45 17.83 -7.44
N ALA A 27 -1.94 17.20 -6.39
CA ALA A 27 -2.75 16.41 -5.48
C ALA A 27 -3.79 17.25 -4.72
N MET A 28 -3.40 18.43 -4.22
CA MET A 28 -4.33 19.40 -3.61
C MET A 28 -5.38 19.93 -4.59
N ALA A 29 -5.06 20.03 -5.87
CA ALA A 29 -6.03 20.38 -6.90
C ALA A 29 -7.04 19.25 -7.16
N THR A 30 -6.71 18.01 -6.78
CA THR A 30 -7.50 16.82 -7.08
C THR A 30 -8.41 16.42 -5.93
N ASP A 31 -7.93 16.51 -4.69
CA ASP A 31 -8.64 16.06 -3.49
C ASP A 31 -8.34 17.00 -2.32
N SER A 32 -9.29 17.14 -1.40
CA SER A 32 -9.16 18.00 -0.22
C SER A 32 -8.80 17.24 1.05
N TYR A 33 -8.81 15.91 1.06
CA TYR A 33 -8.40 15.14 2.21
C TYR A 33 -6.88 14.94 2.26
N GLY A 34 -6.25 15.26 3.39
CA GLY A 34 -4.79 15.14 3.56
C GLY A 34 -4.24 13.76 3.18
N TRP A 35 -4.91 12.68 3.60
CA TRP A 35 -4.52 11.31 3.25
C TRP A 35 -4.59 11.02 1.75
N ARG A 36 -5.61 11.56 1.06
CA ARG A 36 -5.73 11.44 -0.39
C ARG A 36 -4.67 12.26 -1.10
N ILE A 37 -4.30 13.42 -0.56
CA ILE A 37 -3.22 14.24 -1.09
C ILE A 37 -1.88 13.48 -1.00
N VAL A 38 -1.61 12.82 0.13
CA VAL A 38 -0.41 11.96 0.27
C VAL A 38 -0.39 10.87 -0.80
N ASP A 39 -1.47 10.08 -0.92
CA ASP A 39 -1.62 9.02 -1.93
C ASP A 39 -1.46 9.55 -3.36
N ILE A 40 -2.20 10.59 -3.75
CA ILE A 40 -2.23 11.12 -5.11
C ILE A 40 -0.90 11.75 -5.51
N SER A 41 -0.24 12.44 -4.57
CA SER A 41 1.05 13.10 -4.79
C SER A 41 2.17 12.10 -4.99
N ASP A 42 2.04 10.90 -4.43
CA ASP A 42 3.07 9.86 -4.47
C ASP A 42 4.42 10.45 -4.04
N GLN A 43 4.41 11.10 -2.87
CA GLN A 43 5.55 11.72 -2.18
C GLN A 43 5.58 11.25 -0.71
N PRO A 44 6.74 11.29 -0.04
CA PRO A 44 6.85 10.90 1.37
C PRO A 44 5.90 11.69 2.28
N PHE A 45 5.28 11.00 3.25
CA PHE A 45 4.27 11.58 4.14
C PHE A 45 4.75 12.87 4.82
N ASN A 46 5.94 12.85 5.43
CA ASN A 46 6.53 14.00 6.11
C ASN A 46 6.76 15.18 5.16
N LEU A 47 7.17 14.92 3.92
CA LEU A 47 7.35 15.93 2.89
C LEU A 47 6.02 16.61 2.53
N VAL A 48 4.97 15.81 2.35
CA VAL A 48 3.61 16.30 2.06
C VAL A 48 3.07 17.11 3.23
N ALA A 49 3.13 16.55 4.45
CA ALA A 49 2.62 17.19 5.66
C ALA A 49 3.28 18.55 5.90
N GLU A 50 4.60 18.64 5.76
CA GLU A 50 5.32 19.89 5.95
C GLU A 50 5.03 20.89 4.82
N THR A 51 4.89 20.41 3.57
CA THR A 51 4.47 21.27 2.45
C THR A 51 3.10 21.90 2.71
N LEU A 52 2.13 21.10 3.17
CA LEU A 52 0.78 21.57 3.50
C LEU A 52 0.83 22.62 4.62
N LYS A 53 1.59 22.36 5.68
CA LYS A 53 1.80 23.29 6.80
C LYS A 53 2.42 24.61 6.35
N GLN A 54 3.49 24.58 5.55
CA GLN A 54 4.12 25.81 5.07
C GLN A 54 3.21 26.58 4.09
N MET A 55 2.42 25.89 3.29
CA MET A 55 1.43 26.51 2.41
C MET A 55 0.28 27.15 3.19
N GLU A 56 -0.12 26.59 4.32
CA GLU A 56 -1.06 27.24 5.24
C GLU A 56 -0.45 28.50 5.84
N ASN A 57 0.75 28.39 6.43
CA ASN A 57 1.46 29.49 7.08
C ASN A 57 1.71 30.68 6.14
N THR A 58 1.80 30.41 4.83
CA THR A 58 2.01 31.43 3.79
C THR A 58 0.73 31.83 3.07
N GLY A 59 -0.43 31.32 3.51
CA GLY A 59 -1.75 31.76 3.07
C GLY A 59 -2.21 31.20 1.72
N TYR A 60 -1.61 30.11 1.22
CA TYR A 60 -2.05 29.44 -0.01
C TYR A 60 -3.19 28.44 0.23
N LEU A 61 -3.33 27.91 1.44
CA LEU A 61 -4.42 27.03 1.83
C LEU A 61 -4.86 27.31 3.26
N LYS A 62 -5.95 26.67 3.69
CA LYS A 62 -6.44 26.61 5.07
C LYS A 62 -6.92 25.20 5.39
N PHE A 63 -6.76 24.74 6.63
CA PHE A 63 -7.48 23.56 7.11
C PHE A 63 -8.91 23.93 7.53
N VAL A 64 -9.89 23.18 7.03
CA VAL A 64 -11.31 23.30 7.36
C VAL A 64 -11.81 21.93 7.81
N GLY A 65 -11.86 21.73 9.12
CA GLY A 65 -12.10 20.40 9.71
C GLY A 65 -11.01 19.41 9.29
N SER A 66 -11.40 18.31 8.66
CA SER A 66 -10.49 17.28 8.13
C SER A 66 -10.05 17.50 6.67
N ARG A 67 -10.40 18.66 6.09
CA ARG A 67 -10.15 18.99 4.69
C ARG A 67 -9.23 20.19 4.54
N ILE A 68 -8.68 20.33 3.35
CA ILE A 68 -7.88 21.47 2.90
C ILE A 68 -8.68 22.26 1.87
N ASP A 69 -8.75 23.57 2.09
CA ASP A 69 -9.30 24.53 1.14
C ASP A 69 -8.20 25.43 0.58
N LEU A 70 -8.04 25.43 -0.74
CA LEU A 70 -7.14 26.36 -1.42
C LEU A 70 -7.71 27.79 -1.37
N THR A 71 -6.89 28.73 -0.88
CA THR A 71 -7.24 30.15 -0.89
C THR A 71 -7.20 30.71 -2.32
N ARG A 72 -7.58 31.98 -2.49
CA ARG A 72 -7.40 32.68 -3.77
C ARG A 72 -5.93 32.66 -4.22
N ASN A 73 -4.98 32.77 -3.29
CA ASN A 73 -3.55 32.69 -3.58
C ASN A 73 -3.14 31.29 -4.02
N GLY A 74 -3.64 30.24 -3.35
CA GLY A 74 -3.41 28.84 -3.77
C GLY A 74 -3.93 28.57 -5.17
N LYS A 75 -5.17 28.97 -5.47
CA LYS A 75 -5.76 28.82 -6.80
C LYS A 75 -5.01 29.63 -7.88
N ASN A 76 -4.51 30.82 -7.55
CA ASN A 76 -3.65 31.60 -8.44
C ASN A 76 -2.32 30.88 -8.72
N LEU A 77 -1.69 30.32 -7.68
CA LEU A 77 -0.45 29.56 -7.79
C LEU A 77 -0.60 28.37 -8.74
N LEU A 78 -1.70 27.60 -8.62
CA LEU A 78 -2.01 26.49 -9.53
C LEU A 78 -2.12 26.98 -10.99
N ARG A 79 -2.86 28.06 -11.23
CA ARG A 79 -3.03 28.64 -12.58
C ARG A 79 -1.72 29.12 -13.18
N GLN A 80 -0.91 29.86 -12.41
CA GLN A 80 0.38 30.37 -12.86
C GLN A 80 1.34 29.26 -13.26
N ARG A 81 1.21 28.08 -12.63
CA ARG A 81 2.04 26.90 -12.89
C ARG A 81 1.43 25.94 -13.90
N GLY A 82 0.23 26.23 -14.44
CA GLY A 82 -0.46 25.31 -15.35
C GLY A 82 -0.81 23.95 -14.72
N ILE A 83 -1.08 23.93 -13.40
CA ILE A 83 -1.38 22.70 -12.67
C ILE A 83 -2.89 22.49 -12.63
N TYR A 84 -3.31 21.32 -13.11
CA TYR A 84 -4.70 20.87 -13.16
C TYR A 84 -4.87 19.57 -12.36
N PRO A 85 -6.10 19.24 -11.91
CA PRO A 85 -6.39 17.99 -11.23
C PRO A 85 -5.82 16.77 -11.96
N LYS A 86 -5.40 15.76 -11.21
CA LYS A 86 -4.90 14.49 -11.76
C LYS A 86 -6.06 13.71 -12.35
N ALA A 87 -6.01 13.46 -13.66
CA ALA A 87 -6.87 12.48 -14.28
C ALA A 87 -6.38 11.06 -13.94
N ASP A 88 -7.32 10.15 -13.68
CA ASP A 88 -7.02 8.75 -13.40
C ASP A 88 -7.51 7.88 -14.57
N PHE A 89 -6.58 7.20 -15.22
CA PHE A 89 -6.82 6.31 -16.36
C PHE A 89 -6.51 4.85 -16.02
N ARG A 90 -6.33 4.52 -14.74
CA ARG A 90 -6.06 3.15 -14.33
C ARG A 90 -7.24 2.25 -14.69
N CYS A 91 -6.93 1.05 -15.16
CA CYS A 91 -7.93 0.02 -15.37
C CYS A 91 -8.66 -0.27 -14.05
N THR A 92 -9.97 -0.08 -14.02
CA THR A 92 -10.82 -0.29 -12.84
C THR A 92 -10.89 -1.75 -12.42
N HIS A 93 -10.79 -2.68 -13.38
CA HIS A 93 -10.81 -4.11 -13.15
C HIS A 93 -9.61 -4.60 -12.32
N CYS A 94 -8.39 -4.34 -12.80
CA CYS A 94 -7.17 -4.75 -12.08
C CYS A 94 -6.66 -3.68 -11.11
N LYS A 95 -7.40 -2.57 -10.93
CA LYS A 95 -7.01 -1.40 -10.11
C LYS A 95 -5.62 -0.85 -10.47
N GLY A 96 -5.25 -0.94 -11.75
CA GLY A 96 -3.95 -0.52 -12.28
C GLY A 96 -2.77 -1.46 -12.01
N THR A 97 -3.00 -2.65 -11.44
CA THR A 97 -1.92 -3.61 -11.15
C THR A 97 -1.48 -4.43 -12.36
N GLY A 98 -2.35 -4.55 -13.38
CA GLY A 98 -2.13 -5.44 -14.52
C GLY A 98 -2.44 -6.92 -14.25
N TYR A 99 -2.84 -7.26 -13.03
CA TYR A 99 -3.16 -8.64 -12.62
C TYR A 99 -4.64 -8.76 -12.26
N ASP A 100 -5.35 -9.55 -13.05
CA ASP A 100 -6.67 -10.03 -12.70
C ASP A 100 -6.56 -11.25 -11.77
N VAL A 101 -7.35 -11.26 -10.71
CA VAL A 101 -7.42 -12.33 -9.71
C VAL A 101 -8.82 -12.92 -9.58
N SER A 102 -9.74 -12.59 -10.49
CA SER A 102 -11.09 -13.17 -10.57
C SER A 102 -11.07 -14.70 -10.61
N THR A 103 -10.11 -15.29 -11.33
CA THR A 103 -9.91 -16.75 -11.41
C THR A 103 -9.48 -17.40 -10.09
N TYR A 104 -9.17 -16.60 -9.06
CA TYR A 104 -8.71 -17.06 -7.74
C TYR A 104 -9.69 -16.72 -6.62
N GLU A 105 -10.92 -16.31 -6.95
CA GLU A 105 -11.96 -15.94 -5.97
C GLU A 105 -12.20 -17.05 -4.93
N GLU A 106 -12.26 -18.32 -5.35
CA GLU A 106 -12.39 -19.45 -4.42
C GLU A 106 -11.19 -19.59 -3.47
N MET A 107 -9.98 -19.34 -3.96
CA MET A 107 -8.79 -19.37 -3.09
C MET A 107 -8.78 -18.18 -2.13
N ILE A 108 -9.22 -17.00 -2.57
CA ILE A 108 -9.38 -15.82 -1.71
C ILE A 108 -10.43 -16.09 -0.63
N ALA A 109 -11.54 -16.76 -0.97
CA ALA A 109 -12.54 -17.16 0.01
C ALA A 109 -11.96 -18.14 1.05
N LYS A 110 -11.23 -19.17 0.61
CA LYS A 110 -10.52 -20.11 1.51
C LYS A 110 -9.48 -19.42 2.37
N PHE A 111 -8.79 -18.40 1.83
CA PHE A 111 -7.85 -17.58 2.57
C PHE A 111 -8.58 -16.88 3.72
N ASN A 112 -9.68 -16.18 3.44
CA ASN A 112 -10.46 -15.48 4.46
C ASN A 112 -11.05 -16.44 5.50
N GLU A 113 -11.63 -17.56 5.08
CA GLU A 113 -12.15 -18.60 5.98
C GLU A 113 -11.05 -19.13 6.92
N THR A 114 -9.82 -19.29 6.41
CA THR A 114 -8.66 -19.68 7.24
C THR A 114 -8.38 -18.63 8.32
N LEU A 115 -8.45 -17.34 7.98
CA LEU A 115 -8.21 -16.24 8.92
C LEU A 115 -9.34 -16.08 9.95
N GLU A 116 -10.57 -16.42 9.58
CA GLU A 116 -11.71 -16.42 10.52
C GLU A 116 -11.60 -17.55 11.54
N LYS A 117 -11.21 -18.76 11.09
CA LYS A 117 -11.05 -19.93 11.97
C LYS A 117 -9.83 -19.83 12.88
N LEU A 118 -8.76 -19.22 12.39
CA LEU A 118 -7.56 -18.97 13.16
C LEU A 118 -7.25 -17.46 13.10
N PRO A 119 -7.93 -16.66 13.93
CA PRO A 119 -7.70 -15.23 13.98
C PRO A 119 -6.27 -14.94 14.43
N ARG A 120 -5.70 -13.87 13.90
CA ARG A 120 -4.37 -13.41 14.30
C ARG A 120 -4.39 -12.97 15.78
N PRO A 121 -3.25 -13.08 16.49
CA PRO A 121 -3.09 -12.44 17.79
C PRO A 121 -3.37 -10.94 17.72
N GLU A 122 -4.02 -10.40 18.75
CA GLU A 122 -4.42 -8.97 18.83
C GLU A 122 -3.22 -8.02 18.63
N SER A 123 -2.06 -8.39 19.18
CA SER A 123 -0.77 -7.70 19.05
C SER A 123 -0.31 -7.51 17.58
N ILE A 124 -0.86 -8.30 16.65
CA ILE A 124 -0.53 -8.31 15.22
C ILE A 124 -1.71 -7.84 14.36
N GLN A 125 -2.95 -7.90 14.86
CA GLN A 125 -4.14 -7.41 14.13
C GLN A 125 -4.04 -5.92 13.80
N ASN A 126 -3.43 -5.13 14.69
CA ASN A 126 -3.19 -3.69 14.49
C ASN A 126 -1.98 -3.40 13.59
N ARG A 127 -1.67 -4.24 12.60
CA ARG A 127 -0.60 -4.02 11.61
C ARG A 127 -1.17 -3.77 10.23
N TRP A 128 -0.43 -3.04 9.41
CA TRP A 128 -0.90 -2.58 8.10
C TRP A 128 -0.76 -3.73 7.12
N ILE A 129 -1.83 -4.51 6.97
CA ILE A 129 -1.87 -5.67 6.08
C ILE A 129 -2.47 -5.29 4.73
N MET A 130 -1.96 -5.89 3.67
CA MET A 130 -2.54 -5.79 2.34
C MET A 130 -3.91 -6.47 2.27
N THR A 131 -4.78 -6.03 1.36
CA THR A 131 -6.04 -6.74 1.10
C THR A 131 -5.77 -8.14 0.53
N PRO A 132 -6.64 -9.14 0.75
CA PRO A 132 -6.49 -10.47 0.17
C PRO A 132 -6.23 -10.47 -1.34
N GLU A 133 -6.96 -9.66 -2.11
CA GLU A 133 -6.76 -9.55 -3.56
C GLU A 133 -5.37 -9.02 -3.90
N SER A 134 -4.84 -8.11 -3.10
CA SER A 134 -3.51 -7.53 -3.33
C SER A 134 -2.41 -8.55 -2.99
N ILE A 135 -2.61 -9.40 -1.99
CA ILE A 135 -1.73 -10.53 -1.66
C ILE A 135 -1.74 -11.56 -2.80
N PHE A 136 -2.92 -11.93 -3.31
CA PHE A 136 -3.03 -12.85 -4.44
C PHE A 136 -2.44 -12.27 -5.73
N ARG A 137 -2.59 -10.97 -6.00
CA ARG A 137 -1.90 -10.32 -7.13
C ARG A 137 -0.38 -10.45 -7.03
N ARG A 138 0.20 -10.32 -5.82
CA ARG A 138 1.63 -10.56 -5.59
C ARG A 138 2.01 -12.02 -5.87
N ALA A 139 1.23 -12.97 -5.35
CA ALA A 139 1.45 -14.39 -5.62
C ALA A 139 1.39 -14.70 -7.14
N MET A 140 0.43 -14.13 -7.86
CA MET A 140 0.27 -14.34 -9.30
C MET A 140 1.36 -13.69 -10.13
N LEU A 141 1.83 -12.51 -9.71
CA LEU A 141 3.04 -11.92 -10.28
C LEU A 141 4.23 -12.89 -10.12
N MET A 142 4.44 -13.49 -8.95
CA MET A 142 5.53 -14.45 -8.72
C MET A 142 5.38 -15.72 -9.58
N VAL A 143 4.16 -16.26 -9.70
CA VAL A 143 3.87 -17.41 -10.56
C VAL A 143 4.16 -17.07 -12.03
N GLN A 144 3.64 -15.95 -12.53
CA GLN A 144 3.83 -15.53 -13.93
C GLN A 144 5.31 -15.28 -14.26
N LYS A 145 6.10 -14.79 -13.31
CA LYS A 145 7.54 -14.58 -13.49
C LYS A 145 8.37 -15.86 -13.33
N GLY A 146 7.75 -17.00 -13.07
CA GLY A 146 8.44 -18.28 -12.88
C GLY A 146 9.22 -18.37 -11.57
N ASN A 147 8.87 -17.54 -10.58
CA ASN A 147 9.57 -17.44 -9.30
C ASN A 147 8.91 -18.23 -8.16
N SER A 148 7.80 -18.93 -8.44
CA SER A 148 7.04 -19.68 -7.44
C SER A 148 6.81 -21.14 -7.79
N ALA A 149 6.34 -21.44 -9.01
CA ALA A 149 6.00 -22.81 -9.39
C ALA A 149 7.24 -23.74 -9.39
N GLY A 150 7.19 -24.84 -8.63
CA GLY A 150 8.28 -25.81 -8.50
C GLY A 150 9.53 -25.23 -7.83
N LYS A 151 9.37 -24.21 -6.98
CA LYS A 151 10.47 -23.53 -6.28
C LYS A 151 10.35 -23.69 -4.77
N GLU A 152 11.49 -23.61 -4.10
CA GLU A 152 11.56 -23.35 -2.67
C GLU A 152 11.70 -21.83 -2.45
N ILE A 153 10.81 -21.24 -1.66
CA ILE A 153 10.77 -19.79 -1.38
C ILE A 153 11.10 -19.54 0.09
N VAL A 154 11.94 -18.55 0.34
CA VAL A 154 12.13 -17.95 1.67
C VAL A 154 11.41 -16.60 1.72
N ILE A 155 10.57 -16.39 2.73
CA ILE A 155 9.89 -15.12 3.00
C ILE A 155 10.48 -14.52 4.27
N LEU A 156 10.97 -13.28 4.18
CA LEU A 156 11.48 -12.52 5.32
C LEU A 156 10.34 -11.65 5.86
N LYS A 157 9.79 -12.03 7.03
CA LYS A 157 8.58 -11.45 7.63
C LYS A 157 7.33 -11.65 6.77
N ASP A 158 6.31 -12.29 7.31
CA ASP A 158 5.09 -12.61 6.55
C ASP A 158 3.82 -12.02 7.17
N ALA A 159 3.89 -10.75 7.57
CA ALA A 159 2.75 -10.04 8.12
C ALA A 159 1.55 -10.01 7.17
N ASP A 160 1.75 -10.05 5.85
CA ASP A 160 0.66 -10.10 4.87
C ASP A 160 0.09 -11.51 4.65
N LEU A 161 0.72 -12.57 5.16
CA LEU A 161 0.37 -13.98 4.89
C LEU A 161 0.48 -14.35 3.41
N LEU A 162 1.50 -13.83 2.73
CA LEU A 162 1.86 -14.27 1.39
C LEU A 162 2.19 -15.76 1.36
N SER A 163 2.78 -16.32 2.43
CA SER A 163 3.02 -17.76 2.54
C SER A 163 1.73 -18.57 2.42
N LEU A 164 0.64 -18.10 3.03
CA LEU A 164 -0.66 -18.76 3.00
C LEU A 164 -1.28 -18.71 1.60
N ALA A 165 -1.18 -17.55 0.93
CA ALA A 165 -1.64 -17.39 -0.45
C ALA A 165 -0.85 -18.29 -1.41
N LEU A 166 0.48 -18.30 -1.33
CA LEU A 166 1.32 -19.19 -2.14
C LEU A 166 1.03 -20.68 -1.85
N ALA A 167 0.83 -21.05 -0.58
CA ALA A 167 0.45 -22.41 -0.22
C ALA A 167 -0.92 -22.82 -0.80
N LEU A 168 -1.89 -21.90 -0.89
CA LEU A 168 -3.20 -22.14 -1.51
C LEU A 168 -3.09 -22.45 -3.00
N THR A 169 -2.13 -21.84 -3.70
CA THR A 169 -1.92 -22.12 -5.14
C THR A 169 -1.49 -23.56 -5.40
N ARG A 170 -0.87 -24.22 -4.41
CA ARG A 170 -0.23 -25.55 -4.53
C ARG A 170 0.87 -25.63 -5.60
N LEU A 171 1.36 -24.49 -6.10
CA LEU A 171 2.41 -24.44 -7.11
C LEU A 171 3.83 -24.41 -6.50
N THR A 172 3.96 -23.90 -5.27
CA THR A 172 5.27 -23.77 -4.60
C THR A 172 5.62 -25.05 -3.85
N ASP A 173 6.84 -25.57 -4.04
CA ASP A 173 7.27 -26.85 -3.44
C ASP A 173 7.45 -26.74 -1.92
N LYS A 174 8.10 -25.66 -1.50
CA LYS A 174 8.40 -25.39 -0.09
C LYS A 174 8.40 -23.90 0.18
N ILE A 175 7.83 -23.53 1.32
CA ILE A 175 7.82 -22.15 1.81
C ILE A 175 8.46 -22.16 3.20
N THR A 176 9.49 -21.35 3.39
CA THR A 176 10.12 -21.10 4.68
C THR A 176 9.91 -19.64 5.03
N VAL A 177 9.33 -19.37 6.20
CA VAL A 177 9.16 -18.01 6.71
C VAL A 177 10.15 -17.77 7.84
N LEU A 178 10.90 -16.67 7.76
CA LEU A 178 11.75 -16.18 8.83
C LEU A 178 11.03 -15.02 9.50
N GLU A 179 10.67 -15.19 10.78
CA GLU A 179 10.07 -14.13 11.58
C GLU A 179 10.85 -13.84 12.86
N ASP A 180 10.95 -12.56 13.20
CA ASP A 180 11.55 -12.09 14.46
C ASP A 180 10.52 -11.96 15.59
N ASN A 181 9.24 -11.86 15.24
CA ASN A 181 8.14 -11.84 16.20
C ASN A 181 7.64 -13.26 16.52
N ARG A 182 7.82 -13.70 17.78
CA ARG A 182 7.44 -15.05 18.22
C ARG A 182 5.96 -15.36 18.05
N GLU A 183 5.06 -14.44 18.40
CA GLU A 183 3.61 -14.66 18.25
C GLU A 183 3.21 -14.83 16.78
N MET A 184 3.86 -14.09 15.87
CA MET A 184 3.65 -14.26 14.43
C MET A 184 4.21 -15.59 13.93
N ALA A 185 5.39 -15.99 14.40
CA ALA A 185 5.99 -17.27 14.06
C ALA A 185 5.10 -18.45 14.51
N ASP A 186 4.59 -18.41 15.75
CA ASP A 186 3.68 -19.42 16.30
C ASP A 186 2.35 -19.45 15.52
N TYR A 187 1.81 -18.27 15.17
CA TYR A 187 0.62 -18.16 14.34
C TYR A 187 0.80 -18.81 12.95
N LEU A 188 1.90 -18.50 12.26
CA LEU A 188 2.24 -19.10 10.96
C LEU A 188 2.48 -20.61 11.07
N PHE A 189 3.14 -21.05 12.15
CA PHE A 189 3.35 -22.46 12.42
C PHE A 189 2.01 -23.20 12.55
N ASN A 190 1.08 -22.66 13.34
CA ASN A 190 -0.25 -23.23 13.51
C ASN A 190 -1.04 -23.24 12.18
N LEU A 191 -0.98 -22.15 11.40
CA LEU A 191 -1.57 -22.09 10.05
C LEU A 191 -1.06 -23.19 9.11
N SER A 192 0.21 -23.58 9.22
CA SER A 192 0.76 -24.64 8.38
C SER A 192 0.24 -26.04 8.74
N HIS A 193 -0.12 -26.28 10.00
CA HIS A 193 -0.56 -27.58 10.51
C HIS A 193 -2.06 -27.83 10.39
N THR A 194 -2.89 -26.78 10.38
CA THR A 194 -4.33 -26.90 10.08
C THR A 194 -4.59 -27.40 8.66
N ARG A 195 -3.59 -27.36 7.78
CA ARG A 195 -3.68 -27.79 6.37
C ARG A 195 -3.03 -29.12 6.05
N SER A 196 -2.15 -29.64 6.89
CA SER A 196 -1.55 -30.96 6.66
C SER A 196 -2.56 -32.11 6.69
N SER A 197 -3.73 -31.91 7.31
CA SER A 197 -4.85 -32.86 7.32
C SER A 197 -5.60 -32.99 5.99
N ASP A 198 -5.35 -32.09 5.03
CA ASP A 198 -6.13 -31.96 3.77
C ASP A 198 -5.31 -32.34 2.52
N ARG A 199 -4.12 -32.95 2.71
CA ARG A 199 -3.17 -33.33 1.65
C ARG A 199 -3.48 -34.65 0.92
N SER A 200 -4.64 -35.26 1.15
CA SER A 200 -5.01 -36.58 0.59
C SER A 200 -5.38 -36.58 -0.90
N SER A 201 -5.23 -35.46 -1.62
CA SER A 201 -5.42 -35.39 -3.08
C SER A 201 -4.25 -34.66 -3.74
N ARG A 202 -3.15 -35.38 -3.96
CA ARG A 202 -2.20 -35.07 -5.03
C ARG A 202 -2.53 -35.97 -6.22
N ILE A 203 -2.81 -35.35 -7.36
CA ILE A 203 -2.76 -36.00 -8.69
C ILE A 203 -1.29 -36.19 -9.04
#